data_AF-A0AAV4HC73-F1
#
_entry.id   AF-A0AAV4HC73-F1
#
_cell.length_a   1.000
_cell.length_b   1.000
_cell.length_c   1.000
_cell.angle_alpha   90.00
_cell.angle_beta   90.00
_cell.angle_gamma   90.00
#
_symmetry.space_group_name_H-M   'P 1'
#
loop_
_entity.id
_entity.type
_entity.pdbx_description
1 polymer ?
#
loop_
_entity_poly.entity_id
_entity_poly.type
_entity_poly.pdbx_seq_one_letter_code
_entity_poly.pdbx_strand_id
1 'polypeptide(L)'
;MTGIIESSPAHQHFSRYMYDIRVIIKFSVILGKDASCIHKDLVTVLGENAPIQTVRKWVNAVSEGRDDMEDEPRPGRPVAACRDANISNVLVSLSDDR
;
A
#
# COMPACT_ATOMS: atom_id res chain seq x y z
N MET A 1 -16.51 23.40 6.85
CA MET A 1 -16.17 23.10 5.44
C MET A 1 -15.17 21.95 5.44
N THR A 2 -15.64 20.72 5.36
CA THR A 2 -14.82 19.51 5.28
C THR A 2 -14.23 19.44 3.87
N GLY A 3 -12.94 19.75 3.75
CA GLY A 3 -12.20 19.62 2.50
C GLY A 3 -12.19 18.16 2.07
N ILE A 4 -12.94 17.86 1.01
CA ILE A 4 -12.84 16.60 0.28
C ILE A 4 -11.43 16.59 -0.29
N ILE A 5 -10.62 15.66 0.20
CA ILE A 5 -9.31 15.36 -0.39
C ILE A 5 -9.63 14.81 -1.78
N GLU A 6 -9.50 15.61 -2.82
CA GLU A 6 -9.54 15.11 -4.20
C GLU A 6 -8.36 14.15 -4.36
N SER A 7 -8.67 12.86 -4.18
CA SER A 7 -7.73 11.77 -4.43
C SER A 7 -7.25 11.87 -5.87
N SER A 8 -5.97 12.19 -6.06
CA SER A 8 -5.36 12.35 -7.38
C SER A 8 -5.61 11.11 -8.27
N PRO A 9 -5.97 11.28 -9.57
CA PRO A 9 -6.36 10.18 -10.46
C PRO A 9 -5.31 9.04 -10.57
N ALA A 10 -4.03 9.38 -10.37
CA ALA A 10 -2.94 8.42 -10.39
C ALA A 10 -3.02 7.38 -9.25
N HIS A 11 -3.52 7.78 -8.07
CA HIS A 11 -3.70 6.86 -6.94
C HIS A 11 -4.80 5.83 -7.22
N GLN A 12 -5.86 6.22 -7.93
CA GLN A 12 -6.99 5.36 -8.20
C GLN A 12 -6.66 4.28 -9.25
N HIS A 13 -5.88 4.63 -10.26
CA HIS A 13 -5.42 3.70 -11.29
C HIS A 13 -4.41 2.67 -10.74
N PHE A 14 -3.43 3.13 -9.95
CA PHE A 14 -2.43 2.24 -9.34
C PHE A 14 -3.04 1.32 -8.27
N SER A 15 -3.98 1.84 -7.45
CA SER A 15 -4.69 1.07 -6.44
C SER A 15 -5.51 -0.05 -7.06
N ARG A 16 -6.27 0.23 -8.14
CA ARG A 16 -7.05 -0.80 -8.83
C ARG A 16 -6.17 -1.85 -9.50
N TYR A 17 -5.12 -1.43 -10.18
CA TYR A 17 -4.18 -2.35 -10.82
C TYR A 17 -3.53 -3.31 -9.79
N MET A 18 -3.05 -2.77 -8.67
CA MET A 18 -2.45 -3.60 -7.63
C MET A 18 -3.45 -4.53 -6.94
N TYR A 19 -4.72 -4.13 -6.82
CA TYR A 19 -5.78 -5.00 -6.35
C TYR A 19 -5.96 -6.22 -7.27
N ASP A 20 -6.06 -6.00 -8.59
CA ASP A 20 -6.23 -7.08 -9.56
C ASP A 20 -5.06 -8.08 -9.51
N ILE A 21 -3.82 -7.59 -9.34
CA ILE A 21 -2.64 -8.44 -9.16
C ILE A 21 -2.73 -9.29 -7.88
N ARG A 22 -3.22 -8.74 -6.77
CA ARG A 22 -3.38 -9.49 -5.51
C ARG A 22 -4.43 -10.59 -5.63
N VAL A 23 -5.53 -10.32 -6.33
CA VAL A 23 -6.57 -11.33 -6.60
C VAL A 23 -5.99 -12.49 -7.42
N ILE A 24 -5.17 -12.20 -8.44
CA ILE A 24 -4.49 -13.23 -9.23
C ILE A 24 -3.51 -14.06 -8.38
N ILE A 25 -2.76 -13.41 -7.49
CA ILE A 25 -1.87 -14.09 -6.54
C ILE A 25 -2.69 -15.01 -5.63
N LYS A 26 -3.78 -14.51 -5.03
CA LYS A 26 -4.66 -15.30 -4.15
C LYS A 26 -5.22 -16.53 -4.87
N PHE A 27 -5.78 -16.35 -6.06
CA PHE A 27 -6.25 -17.45 -6.90
C PHE A 27 -5.16 -18.50 -7.14
N SER A 28 -3.94 -18.05 -7.47
CA SER A 28 -2.83 -18.95 -7.76
C SER A 28 -2.32 -19.71 -6.53
N VAL A 29 -2.33 -19.08 -5.36
CA VAL A 29 -2.01 -19.74 -4.08
C VAL A 29 -3.05 -20.81 -3.75
N ILE A 30 -4.34 -20.54 -3.97
CA ILE A 30 -5.42 -21.52 -3.79
C ILE A 30 -5.26 -22.72 -4.75
N LEU A 31 -4.73 -22.48 -5.96
CA LEU A 31 -4.35 -23.54 -6.90
C LEU A 31 -3.09 -24.33 -6.49
N GLY A 32 -2.43 -23.97 -5.38
CA GLY A 32 -1.24 -24.64 -4.88
C GLY A 32 0.07 -24.23 -5.58
N LYS A 33 0.09 -23.11 -6.30
CA LYS A 33 1.33 -22.59 -6.91
C LYS A 33 2.21 -21.92 -5.86
N ASP A 34 3.53 -22.09 -5.99
CA ASP A 34 4.51 -21.42 -5.17
C ASP A 34 4.80 -19.99 -5.69
N ALA A 35 5.43 -19.16 -4.85
CA ALA A 35 5.73 -17.77 -5.21
C ALA A 35 6.60 -17.64 -6.47
N SER A 36 7.49 -18.60 -6.74
CA SER A 36 8.36 -18.57 -7.93
C SER A 36 7.55 -18.80 -9.20
N CYS A 37 6.65 -19.80 -9.21
CA CYS A 37 5.76 -20.04 -10.36
C CYS A 37 4.85 -18.83 -10.60
N ILE A 38 4.26 -18.27 -9.55
CA ILE A 38 3.37 -17.10 -9.67
C ILE A 38 4.11 -15.90 -10.26
N HIS A 39 5.34 -15.65 -9.81
CA HIS A 39 6.12 -14.54 -10.34
C HIS A 39 6.48 -14.75 -11.82
N LYS A 40 6.84 -15.97 -12.23
CA LYS A 40 7.11 -16.30 -13.64
C LYS A 40 5.88 -16.05 -14.51
N ASP A 41 4.71 -16.51 -14.09
CA ASP A 41 3.45 -16.28 -14.81
C ASP A 41 3.16 -14.78 -14.98
N LEU A 42 3.37 -13.99 -13.91
CA LEU A 42 3.19 -12.55 -13.96
C LEU A 42 4.23 -11.86 -14.87
N VAL A 43 5.48 -12.32 -14.90
CA VAL A 43 6.52 -11.82 -15.82
C VAL A 43 6.16 -12.11 -17.26
N THR A 44 5.56 -13.28 -17.57
CA THR A 44 5.10 -13.60 -18.93
C THR A 44 4.04 -12.62 -19.44
N VAL A 45 3.17 -12.12 -18.56
CA VAL A 45 2.08 -11.21 -18.94
C VAL A 45 2.48 -9.73 -18.85
N LEU A 46 3.25 -9.35 -17.83
CA LEU A 46 3.53 -7.95 -17.47
C LEU A 46 4.96 -7.50 -17.80
N GLY A 47 5.85 -8.43 -18.17
CA GLY A 47 7.25 -8.16 -18.43
C GLY A 47 7.99 -7.61 -17.19
N GLU A 48 8.82 -6.59 -17.41
CA GLU A 48 9.63 -5.95 -16.36
C GLU A 48 8.81 -5.28 -15.25
N ASN A 49 7.52 -5.02 -15.50
CA ASN A 49 6.63 -4.40 -14.52
C ASN A 49 6.06 -5.39 -13.49
N ALA A 50 6.39 -6.68 -13.60
CA ALA A 50 5.88 -7.71 -12.70
C ALA A 50 6.37 -7.51 -11.25
N PRO A 51 5.46 -7.35 -10.26
CA PRO A 51 5.86 -6.90 -8.93
C PRO A 51 6.30 -8.07 -8.01
N ILE A 52 7.59 -8.39 -8.01
CA ILE A 52 8.15 -9.51 -7.21
C ILE A 52 7.93 -9.38 -5.69
N GLN A 53 8.05 -8.16 -5.15
CA GLN A 53 7.87 -7.93 -3.71
C GLN A 53 6.41 -8.15 -3.29
N THR A 54 5.46 -7.72 -4.13
CA THR A 54 4.03 -7.92 -3.92
C THR A 54 3.69 -9.40 -3.91
N VAL A 55 4.22 -10.19 -4.87
CA VAL A 55 4.02 -11.65 -4.91
C VAL A 55 4.45 -12.30 -3.60
N ARG A 56 5.69 -12.04 -3.14
CA ARG A 56 6.19 -12.66 -1.90
C ARG A 56 5.36 -12.29 -0.68
N LYS A 57 5.03 -11.01 -0.52
CA LYS A 57 4.22 -10.52 0.60
C LYS A 57 2.85 -11.19 0.63
N TRP A 58 2.16 -11.24 -0.50
CA TRP A 58 0.79 -11.73 -0.56
C TRP A 58 0.69 -13.25 -0.59
N VAL A 59 1.66 -13.97 -1.14
CA VAL A 59 1.72 -15.43 -1.00
C VAL A 59 1.80 -15.83 0.47
N ASN A 60 2.67 -15.17 1.25
CA ASN A 60 2.75 -15.42 2.69
C ASN A 60 1.44 -15.05 3.40
N ALA A 61 0.90 -13.85 3.14
CA ALA A 61 -0.32 -13.39 3.81
C ALA A 61 -1.54 -14.30 3.52
N VAL A 62 -1.71 -14.75 2.26
CA VAL A 62 -2.78 -15.69 1.90
C VAL A 62 -2.55 -17.05 2.54
N SER A 63 -1.30 -17.52 2.61
CA SER A 63 -0.95 -18.77 3.30
C SER A 63 -1.21 -18.69 4.81
N GLU A 64 -1.11 -17.49 5.41
CA GLU A 64 -1.45 -17.20 6.80
C GLU A 64 -2.97 -17.01 7.03
N GLY A 65 -3.79 -17.09 5.97
CA GLY A 65 -5.25 -17.01 6.05
C GLY A 65 -5.84 -15.62 5.85
N ARG A 66 -5.08 -14.64 5.33
CA ARG A 66 -5.64 -13.34 4.94
C ARG A 66 -6.60 -13.50 3.76
N ASP A 67 -7.80 -12.95 3.89
CA ASP A 67 -8.85 -13.01 2.86
C ASP A 67 -9.06 -11.69 2.11
N ASP A 68 -8.83 -10.55 2.77
CA ASP A 68 -8.96 -9.21 2.19
C ASP A 68 -7.76 -8.85 1.29
N MET A 69 -8.02 -8.13 0.19
CA MET A 69 -7.00 -7.71 -0.79
C MET A 69 -6.76 -6.20 -0.80
N GLU A 70 -7.42 -5.49 0.12
CA GLU A 70 -7.36 -4.04 0.25
C GLU A 70 -6.01 -3.58 0.81
N ASP A 71 -5.69 -2.30 0.60
CA ASP A 71 -4.58 -1.69 1.32
C ASP A 71 -4.97 -1.48 2.79
N GLU A 72 -4.10 -1.90 3.70
CA GLU A 72 -4.17 -1.46 5.10
C GLU A 72 -4.19 0.07 5.16
N PRO A 73 -4.93 0.68 6.11
CA PRO A 73 -4.92 2.12 6.30
C PRO A 73 -3.47 2.59 6.41
N ARG A 74 -3.01 3.37 5.43
CA ARG A 74 -1.66 3.92 5.50
C ARG A 74 -1.63 4.83 6.72
N PRO A 75 -0.65 4.69 7.63
CA PRO A 75 -0.48 5.68 8.68
C PRO A 75 -0.27 7.02 7.98
N GLY A 76 -1.28 7.89 8.06
CA GLY A 76 -1.17 9.24 7.56
C GLY A 76 -0.14 10.02 8.37
N ARG A 77 -0.07 11.33 8.14
CA ARG A 77 0.58 12.24 9.10
C ARG A 77 0.07 11.86 10.51
N PRO A 78 0.96 11.57 11.48
CA PRO A 78 0.53 11.27 12.84
C PRO A 78 -0.38 12.40 13.30
N VAL A 79 -1.61 12.10 13.70
CA VAL A 79 -2.54 13.13 14.24
C VAL A 79 -1.89 13.85 15.44
N ALA A 80 -0.99 13.15 16.14
CA ALA A 80 -0.15 13.71 17.20
C ALA A 80 0.78 14.85 16.73
N ALA A 81 1.19 14.91 15.46
CA ALA A 81 2.04 15.98 14.92
C ALA A 81 1.30 17.32 14.83
N CYS A 82 -0.04 17.31 14.81
CA CYS A 82 -0.89 18.52 14.82
C CYS A 82 -1.50 18.79 16.21
N ARG A 83 -0.97 18.23 17.30
CA ARG A 83 -1.36 18.64 18.65
C ARG A 83 -0.85 20.05 18.93
N ASP A 84 -1.67 20.86 19.62
CA ASP A 84 -1.35 22.24 19.99
C ASP A 84 0.00 22.37 20.68
N ALA A 85 0.40 21.39 21.49
CA ALA A 85 1.72 21.35 22.14
C ALA A 85 2.88 21.30 21.13
N ASN A 86 2.76 20.50 20.06
CA ASN A 86 3.78 20.41 19.03
C ASN A 86 3.81 21.68 18.16
N ILE A 87 2.65 22.30 17.91
CA ILE A 87 2.55 23.59 17.20
C ILE A 87 3.20 24.70 18.03
N SER A 88 2.88 24.75 19.33
CA SER A 88 3.44 25.72 20.28
C SER A 88 4.95 25.60 20.37
N ASN A 89 5.50 24.38 20.44
CA ASN A 89 6.95 24.18 20.51
C ASN A 89 7.65 24.68 19.24
N VAL A 90 7.07 24.42 18.05
CA VAL A 90 7.61 24.95 16.79
C VAL A 90 7.55 26.48 16.76
N LEU A 91 6.46 27.10 17.22
CA LEU A 91 6.33 28.56 17.28
C LEU A 91 7.31 29.23 18.25
N VAL A 92 7.57 28.59 19.40
CA VAL A 92 8.58 29.06 20.36
C VAL A 92 9.97 28.97 19.76
N SER A 93 10.34 27.83 19.17
CA SER A 93 11.65 27.69 18.51
C SER A 93 11.86 28.68 17.37
N LEU A 94 10.81 29.05 16.62
CA LEU A 94 10.89 30.08 15.57
C LEU A 94 11.00 31.50 16.13
N SER A 95 10.55 31.73 17.37
CA SER A 95 10.62 33.03 18.04
C SER A 95 12.00 33.27 18.66
N ASP A 96 12.68 32.20 19.09
CA ASP A 96 14.03 32.25 19.67
C ASP A 96 15.15 32.34 18.61
N ASP A 97 14.85 32.03 17.33
CA ASP A 97 15.80 32.03 16.21
C ASP A 97 15.92 33.42 15.50
N ARG A 98 15.49 34.50 16.16
CA ARG A 98 15.44 35.86 15.61
C ARG A 98 16.27 36.88 16.37
#